data_AF-A0AAE0W5D0-F1
#
_entry.id   AF-A0AAE0W5D0-F1
#
_cell.length_a   1.000
_cell.length_b   1.000
_cell.length_c   1.000
_cell.angle_alpha   90.00
_cell.angle_beta   90.00
_cell.angle_gamma   90.00
#
_symmetry.space_group_name_H-M   'P 1'
#
loop_
_entity.id
_entity.type
_entity.pdbx_description
1 polymer ?
#
loop_
_entity_poly.entity_id
_entity_poly.type
_entity_poly.pdbx_seq_one_letter_code
_entity_poly.pdbx_strand_id
1 'polypeptide(L)'
;MLTYPEGDGVTWKCNLLTHPEGDGVTWKGNMLTHPEGDGVTWKCNMLSHPEGDGVTWKGNMLTHPEGDGVTWKCNMLTHPEGDGVTWKCNMLTHPEGDGVTWKGNMLTHPEGDGVTWKCNMLTHPEGDGVTWKGKIFLKGKELYGKVTCICPEGVGDRWKGNLLTHALKGVESDGKITC
;
A
#
# COMPACT_ATOMS: atom_id res chain seq x y z
N MET A 1 -10.68 27.63 -4.81
CA MET A 1 -10.70 26.68 -3.69
C MET A 1 -12.16 26.42 -3.41
N LEU A 2 -12.57 25.15 -3.41
CA LEU A 2 -13.90 24.75 -2.96
C LEU A 2 -13.71 24.00 -1.64
N THR A 3 -14.49 24.36 -0.64
CA THR A 3 -14.50 23.76 0.69
C THR A 3 -15.86 23.11 0.87
N TYR A 4 -15.90 21.80 1.15
CA TYR A 4 -17.14 21.03 1.32
C TYR A 4 -18.09 20.97 0.11
N PRO A 5 -17.62 20.69 -1.12
CA PRO A 5 -18.54 20.38 -2.20
C PRO A 5 -19.07 18.94 -2.07
N GLU A 6 -20.39 18.80 -2.09
CA GLU A 6 -21.12 17.53 -2.08
C GLU A 6 -21.80 17.29 -3.44
N GLY A 7 -22.11 16.03 -3.76
CA GLY A 7 -23.17 15.72 -4.72
C GLY A 7 -22.96 14.44 -5.50
N ASP A 8 -24.04 13.71 -5.78
CA ASP A 8 -24.01 12.38 -6.36
C ASP A 8 -24.08 12.38 -7.90
N GLY A 9 -23.38 11.44 -8.53
CA GLY A 9 -23.46 11.21 -9.98
C GLY A 9 -22.94 12.36 -10.86
N VAL A 10 -22.19 13.30 -10.29
CA VAL A 10 -21.63 14.47 -11.00
C VAL A 10 -20.13 14.34 -11.25
N THR A 11 -19.58 15.24 -12.08
CA THR A 11 -18.13 15.39 -12.24
C THR A 11 -17.70 16.78 -11.76
N TRP A 12 -16.84 16.82 -10.75
CA TRP A 12 -16.29 18.06 -10.23
C TRP A 12 -14.90 18.33 -10.76
N LYS A 13 -14.60 19.60 -11.07
CA LYS A 13 -13.27 20.05 -11.51
C LYS A 13 -12.86 21.31 -10.75
N CYS A 14 -11.83 21.23 -9.93
CA CYS A 14 -11.29 22.38 -9.20
C CYS A 14 -9.78 22.25 -8.99
N ASN A 15 -9.06 23.36 -8.89
CA ASN A 15 -7.62 23.31 -8.60
C ASN A 15 -7.32 22.80 -7.19
N LEU A 16 -8.10 23.23 -6.19
CA LEU A 16 -7.90 22.88 -4.78
C LEU A 16 -9.26 22.61 -4.14
N LEU A 17 -9.38 21.43 -3.54
CA LEU A 17 -10.55 20.95 -2.81
C LEU A 17 -10.12 20.51 -1.42
N THR A 18 -10.91 20.86 -0.42
CA THR A 18 -10.71 20.47 0.97
C THR A 18 -12.04 19.91 1.49
N HIS A 19 -12.01 18.71 2.07
CA HIS A 19 -13.19 17.96 2.52
C HIS A 19 -14.27 17.75 1.44
N PRO A 20 -13.96 17.32 0.21
CA PRO A 20 -15.00 16.91 -0.74
C PRO A 20 -15.57 15.54 -0.36
N GLU A 21 -16.90 15.40 -0.44
CA GLU A 21 -17.64 14.18 -0.14
C GLU A 21 -18.54 13.80 -1.34
N GLY A 22 -18.79 12.52 -1.58
CA GLY A 22 -19.92 12.12 -2.43
C GLY A 22 -19.83 10.70 -2.98
N ASP A 23 -20.97 10.14 -3.38
CA ASP A 23 -21.10 8.74 -3.76
C ASP A 23 -21.30 8.57 -5.28
N GLY A 24 -20.56 7.63 -5.88
CA GLY A 24 -20.63 7.40 -7.33
C GLY A 24 -20.18 8.60 -8.19
N VAL A 25 -19.32 9.45 -7.63
CA VAL A 25 -18.85 10.70 -8.25
C VAL A 25 -17.53 10.51 -8.99
N THR A 26 -17.20 11.41 -9.92
CA THR A 26 -15.83 11.56 -10.40
C THR A 26 -15.27 12.93 -10.05
N TRP A 27 -14.24 12.96 -9.21
CA TRP A 27 -13.56 14.19 -8.82
C TRP A 27 -12.26 14.38 -9.59
N LYS A 28 -12.03 15.60 -10.08
CA LYS A 28 -10.79 16.00 -10.74
C LYS A 28 -10.21 17.25 -10.10
N GLY A 29 -8.96 17.21 -9.70
CA GLY A 29 -8.27 18.41 -9.22
C GLY A 29 -6.75 18.35 -9.24
N ASN A 30 -6.09 19.44 -8.87
CA ASN A 30 -4.63 19.41 -8.70
C ASN A 30 -4.26 18.95 -7.29
N MET A 31 -4.94 19.48 -6.27
CA MET A 31 -4.76 19.10 -4.87
C MET A 31 -6.11 18.78 -4.22
N LEU A 32 -6.19 17.64 -3.55
CA LEU A 32 -7.28 17.26 -2.65
C LEU A 32 -6.74 17.03 -1.25
N THR A 33 -7.50 17.44 -0.24
CA THR A 33 -7.17 17.19 1.16
C THR A 33 -8.43 16.72 1.87
N HIS A 34 -8.34 15.60 2.60
CA HIS A 34 -9.46 14.92 3.25
C HIS A 34 -10.65 14.59 2.33
N PRO A 35 -10.44 14.03 1.12
CA PRO A 35 -11.57 13.55 0.32
C PRO A 35 -12.13 12.24 0.86
N GLU A 36 -13.47 12.13 0.93
CA GLU A 36 -14.20 10.96 1.43
C GLU A 36 -15.25 10.52 0.39
N GLY A 37 -15.53 9.22 0.29
CA GLY A 37 -16.74 8.76 -0.40
C GLY A 37 -16.68 7.32 -0.92
N ASP A 38 -17.84 6.75 -1.21
CA ASP A 38 -17.99 5.34 -1.57
C ASP A 38 -18.28 5.10 -3.05
N GLY A 39 -17.61 4.10 -3.63
CA GLY A 39 -17.76 3.79 -5.06
C GLY A 39 -17.32 4.91 -6.01
N VAL A 40 -16.44 5.80 -5.54
CA VAL A 40 -16.00 7.01 -6.25
C VAL A 40 -14.79 6.74 -7.14
N THR A 41 -14.57 7.59 -8.15
CA THR A 41 -13.27 7.68 -8.83
C THR A 41 -12.65 9.06 -8.65
N TRP A 42 -11.51 9.12 -7.96
CA TRP A 42 -10.77 10.34 -7.73
C TRP A 42 -9.55 10.44 -8.65
N LYS A 43 -9.34 11.61 -9.26
CA LYS A 43 -8.23 11.88 -10.19
C LYS A 43 -7.55 13.21 -9.88
N CYS A 44 -6.35 13.18 -9.33
CA CYS A 44 -5.66 14.41 -8.92
C CYS A 44 -4.15 14.25 -8.85
N ASN A 45 -3.41 15.36 -8.89
CA ASN A 45 -1.95 15.28 -8.83
C ASN A 45 -1.48 14.92 -7.42
N MET A 46 -2.03 15.57 -6.38
CA MET A 46 -1.70 15.32 -4.99
C MET A 46 -2.96 15.08 -4.17
N LEU A 47 -2.91 14.07 -3.31
CA LEU A 47 -3.94 13.77 -2.30
C LEU A 47 -3.31 13.58 -0.94
N SER A 48 -3.95 14.15 0.06
CA SER A 48 -3.59 13.95 1.45
C SER A 48 -4.82 13.52 2.24
N HIS A 49 -4.69 12.47 3.04
CA HIS A 49 -5.75 11.89 3.85
C HIS A 49 -7.02 11.48 3.08
N PRO A 50 -6.93 10.79 1.93
CA PRO A 50 -8.12 10.25 1.28
C PRO A 50 -8.65 9.00 2.01
N GLU A 51 -9.97 8.95 2.22
CA GLU A 51 -10.66 7.84 2.88
C GLU A 51 -11.82 7.33 1.99
N GLY A 52 -12.15 6.04 2.07
CA GLY A 52 -13.41 5.52 1.50
C GLY A 52 -13.36 4.07 1.03
N ASP A 53 -14.53 3.48 0.83
CA ASP A 53 -14.68 2.04 0.56
C ASP A 53 -15.07 1.72 -0.89
N GLY A 54 -14.45 0.68 -1.44
CA GLY A 54 -14.69 0.27 -2.83
C GLY A 54 -14.30 1.34 -3.87
N VAL A 55 -13.39 2.25 -3.51
CA VAL A 55 -13.01 3.41 -4.32
C VAL A 55 -11.87 3.08 -5.28
N THR A 56 -11.77 3.84 -6.38
CA THR A 56 -10.55 3.89 -7.20
C THR A 56 -9.90 5.26 -7.16
N TRP A 57 -8.70 5.33 -6.60
CA TRP A 57 -7.92 6.56 -6.51
C TRP A 57 -6.79 6.58 -7.53
N LYS A 58 -6.65 7.72 -8.22
CA LYS A 58 -5.60 7.93 -9.23
C LYS A 58 -4.91 9.26 -8.97
N GLY A 59 -3.59 9.22 -8.78
CA GLY A 59 -2.82 10.45 -8.71
C GLY A 59 -1.32 10.32 -8.88
N ASN A 60 -0.59 11.41 -8.72
CA ASN A 60 0.88 11.34 -8.76
C ASN A 60 1.42 11.02 -7.37
N MET A 61 0.97 11.74 -6.34
CA MET A 61 1.38 11.58 -4.94
C MET A 61 0.17 11.42 -4.04
N LEU A 62 0.21 10.40 -3.19
CA LEU A 62 -0.80 10.13 -2.19
C LEU A 62 -0.11 9.94 -0.84
N THR A 63 -0.70 10.55 0.18
CA THR A 63 -0.18 10.60 1.55
C THR A 63 -1.30 10.26 2.51
N HIS A 64 -1.05 9.31 3.42
CA HIS A 64 -2.01 8.85 4.42
C HIS A 64 -3.37 8.40 3.85
N PRO A 65 -3.43 7.60 2.78
CA PRO A 65 -4.70 7.05 2.35
C PRO A 65 -5.16 5.90 3.27
N GLU A 66 -6.45 5.85 3.53
CA GLU A 66 -7.10 4.79 4.31
C GLU A 66 -8.29 4.23 3.50
N GLY A 67 -8.61 2.95 3.69
CA GLY A 67 -9.88 2.39 3.20
C GLY A 67 -9.83 0.91 2.80
N ASP A 68 -11.01 0.30 2.72
CA ASP A 68 -11.16 -1.14 2.56
C ASP A 68 -11.65 -1.55 1.16
N GLY A 69 -11.06 -2.61 0.61
CA GLY A 69 -11.38 -3.09 -0.74
C GLY A 69 -11.06 -2.08 -1.85
N VAL A 70 -10.11 -1.16 -1.58
CA VAL A 70 -9.78 -0.04 -2.45
C VAL A 70 -8.73 -0.42 -3.50
N THR A 71 -8.71 0.29 -4.64
CA THR A 71 -7.58 0.26 -5.58
C THR A 71 -6.91 1.63 -5.70
N TRP A 72 -5.64 1.70 -5.27
CA TRP A 72 -4.83 2.91 -5.38
C TRP A 72 -3.84 2.81 -6.55
N LYS A 73 -3.80 3.85 -7.40
CA LYS A 73 -2.89 3.93 -8.55
C LYS A 73 -2.15 5.26 -8.54
N CYS A 74 -0.85 5.24 -8.26
CA CYS A 74 -0.05 6.46 -8.24
C CYS A 74 1.43 6.27 -8.55
N ASN A 75 2.20 7.36 -8.59
CA ASN A 75 3.65 7.25 -8.68
C ASN A 75 4.27 7.02 -7.30
N MET A 76 3.82 7.78 -6.31
CA MET A 76 4.28 7.71 -4.92
C MET A 76 3.10 7.55 -3.96
N LEU A 77 3.24 6.61 -3.03
CA LEU A 77 2.30 6.32 -1.96
C LEU A 77 3.07 6.31 -0.63
N THR A 78 2.63 7.07 0.35
CA THR A 78 3.30 7.18 1.64
C THR A 78 2.28 6.99 2.76
N HIS A 79 2.60 6.13 3.73
CA HIS A 79 1.75 5.79 4.87
C HIS A 79 0.33 5.34 4.50
N PRO A 80 0.13 4.43 3.52
CA PRO A 80 -1.19 3.88 3.30
C PRO A 80 -1.55 2.85 4.37
N GLU A 81 -2.82 2.86 4.77
CA GLU A 81 -3.43 1.87 5.66
C GLU A 81 -4.65 1.26 4.95
N GLY A 82 -4.96 -0.01 5.22
CA GLY A 82 -6.25 -0.60 4.83
C GLY A 82 -6.22 -2.09 4.50
N ASP A 83 -7.40 -2.69 4.50
CA ASP A 83 -7.57 -4.14 4.39
C ASP A 83 -8.14 -4.59 3.04
N GLY A 84 -7.61 -5.70 2.52
CA GLY A 84 -8.01 -6.23 1.21
C GLY A 84 -7.69 -5.30 0.04
N VAL A 85 -6.68 -4.44 0.20
CA VAL A 85 -6.37 -3.36 -0.73
C VAL A 85 -5.43 -3.81 -1.86
N THR A 86 -5.61 -3.22 -3.05
CA THR A 86 -4.63 -3.33 -4.14
C THR A 86 -3.93 -2.01 -4.41
N TRP A 87 -2.63 -1.96 -4.16
CA TRP A 87 -1.81 -0.79 -4.46
C TRP A 87 -0.93 -0.99 -5.70
N LYS A 88 -0.97 -0.02 -6.61
CA LYS A 88 -0.16 0.01 -7.84
C LYS A 88 0.58 1.33 -7.91
N CYS A 89 1.81 1.36 -7.40
CA CYS A 89 2.65 2.54 -7.46
C CYS A 89 4.13 2.25 -7.66
N ASN A 90 4.89 3.23 -8.15
CA ASN A 90 6.32 3.04 -8.39
C ASN A 90 7.09 2.97 -7.07
N MET A 91 6.74 3.82 -6.11
CA MET A 91 7.35 3.87 -4.79
C MET A 91 6.27 3.82 -3.72
N LEU A 92 6.47 2.94 -2.74
CA LEU A 92 5.63 2.79 -1.57
C LEU A 92 6.49 2.80 -0.30
N THR A 93 6.10 3.64 0.64
CA THR A 93 6.82 3.85 1.90
C THR A 93 5.86 3.74 3.08
N HIS A 94 6.24 2.96 4.10
CA HIS A 94 5.46 2.73 5.31
C HIS A 94 4.01 2.27 5.10
N PRO A 95 3.73 1.27 4.24
CA PRO A 95 2.41 0.68 4.23
C PRO A 95 2.14 -0.17 5.46
N GLU A 96 0.89 -0.15 5.91
CA GLU A 96 0.33 -1.04 6.92
C GLU A 96 -0.99 -1.64 6.38
N GLY A 97 -1.29 -2.90 6.67
CA GLY A 97 -2.59 -3.49 6.34
C GLY A 97 -2.57 -4.98 6.01
N ASP A 98 -3.74 -5.61 6.07
CA ASP A 98 -3.90 -7.05 5.96
C ASP A 98 -4.50 -7.49 4.61
N GLY A 99 -4.02 -8.63 4.09
CA GLY A 99 -4.51 -9.16 2.81
C GLY A 99 -4.19 -8.26 1.61
N VAL A 100 -3.16 -7.42 1.72
CA VAL A 100 -2.79 -6.44 0.71
C VAL A 100 -2.00 -7.06 -0.45
N THR A 101 -2.30 -6.61 -1.67
CA THR A 101 -1.45 -6.86 -2.84
C THR A 101 -0.87 -5.57 -3.38
N TRP A 102 0.45 -5.52 -3.49
CA TRP A 102 1.12 -4.37 -4.12
C TRP A 102 2.07 -4.76 -5.25
N LYS A 103 2.14 -3.85 -6.22
CA LYS A 103 3.06 -3.94 -7.35
C LYS A 103 3.73 -2.60 -7.62
N GLY A 104 5.06 -2.62 -7.66
CA GLY A 104 5.86 -1.42 -7.92
C GLY A 104 7.34 -1.67 -8.12
N ASN A 105 8.12 -0.59 -8.01
CA ASN A 105 9.57 -0.66 -8.16
C ASN A 105 10.25 -0.73 -6.79
N MET A 106 9.89 0.16 -5.87
CA MET A 106 10.54 0.30 -4.56
C MET A 106 9.50 0.22 -3.44
N LEU A 107 9.78 -0.63 -2.45
CA LEU A 107 8.99 -0.79 -1.23
C LEU A 107 9.88 -0.62 -0.01
N THR A 108 9.47 0.23 0.91
CA THR A 108 10.26 0.63 2.07
C THR A 108 9.42 0.59 3.33
N HIS A 109 9.91 -0.10 4.36
CA HIS A 109 9.24 -0.28 5.66
C HIS A 109 7.79 -0.80 5.59
N PRO A 110 7.48 -1.86 4.83
CA PRO A 110 6.15 -2.44 4.89
C PRO A 110 5.92 -3.22 6.18
N GLU A 111 4.70 -3.12 6.71
CA GLU A 111 4.14 -3.92 7.78
C GLU A 111 2.78 -4.51 7.31
N GLY A 112 2.41 -5.68 7.80
CA GLY A 112 1.10 -6.29 7.50
C GLY A 112 1.15 -7.82 7.36
N ASP A 113 -0.02 -8.44 7.54
CA ASP A 113 -0.16 -9.89 7.55
C ASP A 113 -0.87 -10.43 6.30
N GLY A 114 -0.38 -11.55 5.77
CA GLY A 114 -0.98 -12.20 4.58
C GLY A 114 -0.80 -11.40 3.29
N VAL A 115 0.28 -10.63 3.20
CA VAL A 115 0.52 -9.65 2.12
C VAL A 115 1.37 -10.20 0.98
N THR A 116 1.13 -9.70 -0.24
CA THR A 116 1.90 -10.04 -1.44
C THR A 116 2.55 -8.79 -2.06
N TRP A 117 3.88 -8.72 -1.97
CA TRP A 117 4.68 -7.60 -2.49
C TRP A 117 5.43 -7.99 -3.79
N LYS A 118 5.19 -7.25 -4.87
CA LYS A 118 5.94 -7.39 -6.14
C LYS A 118 6.75 -6.12 -6.40
N CYS A 119 7.99 -6.08 -5.91
CA CYS A 119 8.96 -4.98 -6.12
C CYS A 119 10.21 -5.42 -6.86
N ASN A 120 10.91 -4.45 -7.46
CA ASN A 120 12.31 -4.64 -7.79
C ASN A 120 13.21 -4.54 -6.55
N MET A 121 12.89 -3.63 -5.62
CA MET A 121 13.63 -3.40 -4.38
C MET A 121 12.70 -3.38 -3.16
N LEU A 122 13.04 -4.16 -2.13
CA LEU A 122 12.39 -4.20 -0.82
C LEU A 122 13.39 -3.86 0.30
N THR A 123 13.02 -2.94 1.18
CA THR A 123 13.84 -2.54 2.35
C THR A 123 13.03 -2.58 3.64
N HIS A 124 13.64 -3.14 4.70
CA HIS A 124 13.09 -3.20 6.07
C HIS A 124 11.65 -3.72 6.21
N PRO A 125 11.29 -4.90 5.65
CA PRO A 125 9.96 -5.47 5.86
C PRO A 125 9.75 -6.03 7.27
N GLU A 126 8.55 -5.85 7.80
CA GLU A 126 8.00 -6.44 9.02
C GLU A 126 6.64 -7.10 8.70
N GLY A 127 6.18 -8.05 9.52
CA GLY A 127 4.91 -8.77 9.32
C GLY A 127 5.03 -10.24 8.95
N ASP A 128 3.89 -10.95 8.95
CA ASP A 128 3.79 -12.40 8.83
C ASP A 128 3.08 -12.85 7.54
N GLY A 129 3.37 -14.07 7.07
CA GLY A 129 2.72 -14.61 5.87
C GLY A 129 3.05 -13.86 4.57
N VAL A 130 4.18 -13.14 4.55
CA VAL A 130 4.59 -12.28 3.44
C VAL A 130 5.13 -13.10 2.26
N THR A 131 4.58 -12.86 1.07
CA THR A 131 5.14 -13.37 -0.19
C THR A 131 5.77 -12.25 -1.01
N TRP A 132 7.01 -12.46 -1.45
CA TRP A 132 7.73 -11.46 -2.22
C TRP A 132 8.49 -12.00 -3.44
N LYS A 133 8.65 -11.13 -4.47
CA LYS A 133 9.42 -11.40 -5.68
C LYS A 133 10.22 -10.16 -6.12
N GLY A 134 11.56 -10.17 -6.00
CA GLY A 134 12.44 -9.03 -6.37
C GLY A 134 13.92 -9.16 -5.93
N LYS A 135 14.58 -8.03 -5.65
CA LYS A 135 15.81 -7.90 -4.81
C LYS A 135 15.51 -7.32 -3.41
N ILE A 136 16.05 -7.90 -2.34
CA ILE A 136 15.84 -7.41 -0.98
C ILE A 136 17.15 -6.88 -0.39
N PHE A 137 17.09 -5.70 0.20
CA PHE A 137 18.21 -5.04 0.87
C PHE A 137 17.95 -5.00 2.37
N LEU A 138 18.82 -5.64 3.15
CA LEU A 138 18.67 -5.83 4.59
C LEU A 138 19.93 -5.39 5.32
N LYS A 139 19.86 -4.33 6.14
CA LYS A 139 21.00 -3.87 6.98
C LYS A 139 22.35 -3.85 6.22
N GLY A 140 22.33 -3.45 4.95
CA GLY A 140 23.51 -3.40 4.07
C GLY A 140 23.88 -4.70 3.32
N LYS A 141 23.10 -5.78 3.43
CA LYS A 141 23.28 -7.03 2.66
C LYS A 141 22.22 -7.16 1.56
N GLU A 142 22.64 -7.48 0.34
CA GLU A 142 21.75 -7.76 -0.80
C GLU A 142 21.49 -9.26 -0.89
N LEU A 143 20.21 -9.67 -0.92
CA LEU A 143 19.81 -11.05 -1.17
C LEU A 143 18.93 -11.11 -2.43
N TYR A 144 19.07 -12.21 -3.17
CA TYR A 144 18.39 -12.46 -4.44
C TYR A 144 17.56 -13.73 -4.33
N GLY A 145 16.25 -13.70 -4.60
CA GLY A 145 15.46 -14.94 -4.60
C GLY A 145 13.95 -14.73 -4.44
N LYS A 146 13.21 -15.85 -4.42
CA LYS A 146 11.82 -15.90 -3.94
C LYS A 146 11.91 -16.28 -2.47
N VAL A 147 11.47 -15.40 -1.57
CA VAL A 147 11.31 -15.73 -0.15
C VAL A 147 9.83 -15.89 0.11
N THR A 148 9.44 -17.05 0.62
CA THR A 148 8.10 -17.30 1.15
C THR A 148 8.33 -17.53 2.63
N CYS A 149 7.73 -16.70 3.48
CA CYS A 149 7.73 -16.92 4.91
C CYS A 149 6.35 -17.43 5.28
N ILE A 150 6.23 -18.73 5.54
CA ILE A 150 4.97 -19.33 6.04
C ILE A 150 5.10 -19.48 7.55
N CYS A 151 4.17 -18.87 8.29
CA CYS A 151 4.05 -19.12 9.73
C CYS A 151 3.73 -20.61 9.94
N PRO A 152 4.54 -21.39 10.70
CA PRO A 152 4.23 -22.77 11.02
C PRO A 152 2.88 -22.86 11.73
N GLU A 153 2.05 -23.83 11.32
CA GLU A 153 0.76 -24.07 11.96
C GLU A 153 0.90 -24.20 13.49
N GLY A 154 0.17 -23.38 14.24
CA GLY A 154 0.13 -23.40 15.70
C GLY A 154 0.90 -22.28 16.43
N VAL A 155 1.51 -21.33 15.72
CA VAL A 155 2.24 -20.20 16.34
C VAL A 155 1.49 -18.86 16.23
N GLY A 156 0.15 -18.92 16.07
CA GLY A 156 -0.75 -17.76 15.90
C GLY A 156 -0.43 -16.57 16.83
N ASP A 157 -0.63 -15.35 16.31
CA ASP A 157 -0.41 -14.01 16.89
C ASP A 157 0.95 -13.74 17.58
N ARG A 158 1.79 -14.77 17.74
CA ARG A 158 3.11 -14.73 18.39
C ARG A 158 4.26 -14.62 17.39
N TRP A 159 3.96 -14.53 16.10
CA TRP A 159 4.96 -14.40 15.05
C TRP A 159 5.43 -12.97 14.78
N LYS A 160 4.96 -11.96 15.54
CA LYS A 160 5.43 -10.56 15.53
C LYS A 160 6.94 -10.41 15.65
N GLY A 161 7.64 -10.65 14.55
CA GLY A 161 9.06 -10.93 14.54
C GLY A 161 9.62 -10.47 13.21
N ASN A 162 10.61 -9.59 13.30
CA ASN A 162 11.33 -9.09 12.14
C ASN A 162 11.67 -10.26 11.20
N LEU A 163 11.24 -10.15 9.93
CA LEU A 163 11.38 -11.16 8.86
C LEU A 163 12.80 -11.79 8.84
N LEU A 164 13.79 -10.97 9.24
CA LEU A 164 15.21 -11.25 9.41
C LEU A 164 15.55 -12.39 10.39
N THR A 165 14.85 -12.50 11.52
CA THR A 165 15.22 -13.40 12.62
C THR A 165 14.89 -14.86 12.29
N HIS A 166 13.84 -15.07 11.50
CA HIS A 166 13.38 -16.39 11.07
C HIS A 166 13.99 -16.81 9.72
N ALA A 167 14.11 -15.89 8.75
CA ALA A 167 14.70 -16.17 7.44
C ALA A 167 16.20 -16.58 7.50
N LEU A 168 16.97 -16.03 8.45
CA LEU A 168 18.39 -16.36 8.61
C LEU A 168 18.65 -17.74 9.25
N LYS A 169 17.65 -18.38 9.86
CA LYS A 169 17.81 -19.73 10.42
C LYS A 169 17.82 -20.85 9.37
N GLY A 170 17.42 -20.57 8.12
CA GLY A 170 17.34 -21.54 7.02
C GLY A 170 18.35 -21.35 5.88
N VAL A 171 19.40 -20.55 6.08
CA VAL A 171 20.35 -20.24 5.00
C VAL A 171 21.44 -21.31 4.89
N GLU A 172 21.20 -22.34 4.08
CA GLU A 172 22.28 -23.16 3.50
C GLU A 172 22.69 -22.60 2.14
N SER A 173 23.85 -21.92 2.15
CA SER A 173 24.83 -21.65 1.07
C SER A 173 24.45 -21.39 -0.41
N ASP A 174 23.20 -21.32 -0.84
CA ASP A 174 22.85 -21.20 -2.27
C ASP A 174 21.69 -20.23 -2.59
N GLY A 175 21.54 -19.17 -1.79
CA GLY A 175 20.69 -18.02 -2.14
C GLY A 175 19.18 -18.30 -2.21
N LYS A 176 18.72 -19.48 -1.79
CA LYS A 176 17.29 -19.77 -1.62
C LYS A 176 16.95 -19.76 -0.14
N ILE A 177 16.10 -18.82 0.27
CA ILE A 177 15.45 -18.84 1.57
C ILE A 177 14.09 -19.50 1.35
N THR A 178 13.95 -20.71 1.86
CA THR A 178 12.68 -21.43 1.93
C THR A 178 12.37 -21.65 3.42
N CYS A 179 11.31 -21.01 3.90
CA CYS A 179 10.67 -21.27 5.19
C CYS A 179 9.25 -21.75 4.94
#